data_AF-A0A956QDE3-F1
#
_entry.id   AF-A0A956QDE3-F1
#
_cell.length_a   1.000
_cell.length_b   1.000
_cell.length_c   1.000
_cell.angle_alpha   90.00
_cell.angle_beta   90.00
_cell.angle_gamma   90.00
#
_symmetry.space_group_name_H-M   'P 1'
#
loop_
_entity.id
_entity.type
_entity.pdbx_description
1 polymer ?
#
loop_
_entity_poly.entity_id
_entity_poly.type
_entity_poly.pdbx_seq_one_letter_code
_entity_poly.pdbx_strand_id
1 'polypeptide(L)'
;MRVLDHPLIAGRYFFPRPDRLAEPTAVTCRDGTVLNCYHHHTDPNLLTLVHFHGNGEVVADYVPDYVQALASLGVNVFMAEYRGYGGSGGQPYLGQLLDDVADLRAHLGLAGARTLVYGRSVGSMMAIEWAATDPTLAGLILESGIADPLERIRLRIHPSELGS
;
A
#
# COMPACT_ATOMS: atom_id res chain seq x y z
N MET A 1 -9.27 5.62 20.35
CA MET A 1 -8.40 5.78 19.16
C MET A 1 -7.31 4.72 19.24
N ARG A 2 -7.07 3.93 18.19
CA ARG A 2 -5.96 2.95 18.21
C ARG A 2 -4.63 3.71 18.25
N VAL A 3 -3.63 3.19 18.94
CA VAL A 3 -2.30 3.84 19.01
C VAL A 3 -1.70 4.07 17.62
N LEU A 4 -1.92 3.15 16.68
CA LEU A 4 -1.43 3.27 15.30
C LEU A 4 -2.13 4.36 14.48
N ASP A 5 -3.29 4.84 14.95
CA ASP A 5 -4.04 5.93 14.32
C ASP A 5 -3.76 7.28 15.00
N HIS A 6 -2.70 7.37 15.79
CA HIS A 6 -2.36 8.61 16.49
C HIS A 6 -1.87 9.70 15.50
N PRO A 7 -2.37 10.95 15.58
CA PRO A 7 -1.99 12.04 14.68
C PRO A 7 -0.49 12.33 14.60
N LEU A 8 0.25 12.13 15.70
CA LEU A 8 1.71 12.29 15.66
C LEU A 8 2.40 11.23 14.81
N ILE A 9 1.90 9.98 14.79
CA ILE A 9 2.44 8.92 13.92
C ILE A 9 2.19 9.30 12.46
N ALA A 10 0.95 9.65 12.13
CA ALA A 10 0.61 10.13 10.78
C ALA A 10 1.48 11.32 10.36
N GLY A 11 1.61 12.33 11.22
CA GLY A 11 2.27 13.59 10.86
C GLY A 11 3.80 13.60 10.93
N ARG A 12 4.44 12.64 11.60
CA ARG A 12 5.93 12.60 11.73
C ARG A 12 6.58 11.39 11.09
N TYR A 13 5.83 10.32 10.84
CA TYR A 13 6.37 9.13 10.20
C TYR A 13 6.09 9.11 8.71
N PHE A 14 4.90 9.53 8.26
CA PHE A 14 4.51 9.48 6.85
C PHE A 14 4.77 10.80 6.13
N PHE A 15 5.20 10.71 4.87
CA PHE A 15 5.51 11.85 4.01
C PHE A 15 4.66 11.78 2.72
N PRO A 16 3.34 11.97 2.81
CA PRO A 16 2.48 11.96 1.63
C PRO A 16 2.90 13.02 0.61
N ARG A 17 2.85 12.65 -0.68
CA ARG A 17 3.04 13.57 -1.80
C ARG A 17 1.72 13.80 -2.56
N PRO A 18 1.52 15.00 -3.13
CA PRO A 18 0.26 15.36 -3.79
C PRO A 18 0.21 14.97 -5.27
N ASP A 19 1.31 14.53 -5.87
CA ASP A 19 1.42 14.23 -7.30
C ASP A 19 0.42 13.13 -7.69
N ARG A 20 -0.38 13.36 -8.74
CA ARG A 20 -1.52 12.51 -9.09
C ARG A 20 -1.29 11.76 -10.40
N LEU A 21 -1.94 10.61 -10.51
CA LEU A 21 -2.15 9.96 -11.79
C LEU A 21 -3.09 10.78 -12.67
N ALA A 22 -2.86 10.75 -13.98
CA ALA A 22 -3.78 11.34 -14.96
C ALA A 22 -5.11 10.57 -15.00
N GLU A 23 -5.04 9.24 -14.95
CA GLU A 23 -6.20 8.33 -15.03
C GLU A 23 -6.10 7.27 -13.92
N PRO A 24 -6.50 7.59 -12.68
CA PRO A 24 -6.45 6.64 -11.58
C PRO A 24 -7.55 5.59 -11.66
N THR A 25 -7.24 4.39 -11.16
CA THR A 25 -8.23 3.37 -10.77
C THR A 25 -8.70 3.67 -9.36
N ALA A 26 -9.93 4.17 -9.23
CA ALA A 26 -10.51 4.49 -7.93
C ALA A 26 -10.90 3.22 -7.15
N VAL A 27 -10.34 3.07 -5.95
CA VAL A 27 -10.74 2.04 -4.99
C VAL A 27 -11.44 2.71 -3.81
N THR A 28 -12.70 2.36 -3.56
CA THR A 28 -13.46 2.88 -2.43
C THR A 28 -13.29 1.97 -1.22
N CYS A 29 -12.72 2.49 -0.13
CA CYS A 29 -12.62 1.79 1.15
C CYS A 29 -13.97 1.77 1.88
N ARG A 30 -14.08 0.87 2.87
CA ARG A 30 -15.28 0.72 3.73
C ARG A 30 -15.77 2.01 4.42
N ASP A 31 -14.89 2.97 4.64
CA ASP A 31 -15.21 4.27 5.28
C ASP A 31 -15.61 5.35 4.26
N GLY A 32 -15.67 5.01 2.97
CA GLY A 32 -15.97 5.92 1.87
C GLY A 32 -14.75 6.67 1.34
N THR A 33 -13.56 6.49 1.92
CA THR A 33 -12.31 7.05 1.38
C THR A 33 -12.01 6.45 0.02
N VAL A 34 -11.58 7.28 -0.94
CA VAL A 34 -11.17 6.83 -2.27
C VAL A 34 -9.65 6.85 -2.36
N LEU A 35 -9.08 5.71 -2.74
CA LEU A 35 -7.66 5.52 -3.06
C LEU A 35 -7.48 5.56 -4.58
N ASN A 36 -6.59 6.43 -5.05
CA ASN A 36 -6.31 6.62 -6.48
C ASN A 36 -5.18 5.69 -6.93
N CYS A 37 -5.49 4.40 -7.06
CA CYS A 37 -4.54 3.37 -7.45
C CYS A 37 -4.29 3.37 -8.97
N TYR A 38 -3.44 2.46 -9.46
CA TYR A 38 -3.27 2.19 -10.89
C TYR A 38 -3.35 0.70 -11.18
N HIS A 39 -4.04 0.30 -12.23
CA HIS A 39 -4.17 -1.10 -12.63
C HIS A 39 -3.82 -1.29 -14.11
N HIS A 40 -2.70 -1.96 -14.36
CA HIS A 40 -2.33 -2.47 -15.67
C HIS A 40 -2.75 -3.94 -15.79
N HIS A 41 -3.93 -4.16 -16.38
CA HIS A 41 -4.52 -5.48 -16.56
C HIS A 41 -4.55 -5.83 -18.06
N THR A 42 -3.80 -6.86 -18.46
CA THR A 42 -3.65 -7.25 -19.86
C THR A 42 -4.28 -8.61 -20.17
N ASP A 43 -4.15 -9.59 -19.27
CA ASP A 43 -4.71 -10.93 -19.45
C ASP A 43 -5.25 -11.49 -18.10
N PRO A 44 -6.54 -11.85 -18.03
CA PRO A 44 -7.14 -12.41 -16.83
C PRO A 44 -6.63 -13.80 -16.46
N ASN A 45 -5.73 -14.43 -17.23
CA ASN A 45 -5.07 -15.71 -16.92
C ASN A 45 -3.68 -15.56 -16.29
N LEU A 46 -3.11 -14.35 -16.28
CA LEU A 46 -1.84 -14.08 -15.63
C LEU A 46 -2.00 -13.93 -14.10
N LEU A 47 -0.88 -14.05 -13.39
CA LEU A 47 -0.80 -13.60 -12.00
C LEU A 47 -0.91 -12.07 -11.96
N THR A 48 -1.40 -11.55 -10.85
CA THR A 48 -1.37 -10.10 -10.59
C THR A 48 -0.37 -9.80 -9.49
N LEU A 49 0.61 -8.95 -9.79
CA LEU A 49 1.53 -8.39 -8.82
C LEU A 49 0.92 -7.11 -8.24
N VAL A 50 0.64 -7.13 -6.95
CA VAL A 50 0.17 -5.99 -6.18
C VAL A 50 1.36 -5.31 -5.49
N HIS A 51 1.69 -4.10 -5.91
CA HIS A 51 2.82 -3.34 -5.40
C HIS A 51 2.39 -2.27 -4.40
N PHE A 52 3.02 -2.30 -3.23
CA PHE A 52 2.91 -1.34 -2.15
C PHE A 52 4.21 -0.52 -2.09
N HIS A 53 4.13 0.77 -2.44
CA HIS A 53 5.29 1.65 -2.52
C HIS A 53 5.84 2.09 -1.15
N GLY A 54 7.00 2.73 -1.16
CA GLY A 54 7.64 3.26 0.04
C GLY A 54 7.04 4.58 0.51
N ASN A 55 7.46 4.98 1.70
CA ASN A 55 7.10 6.26 2.29
C ASN A 55 7.77 7.41 1.53
N GLY A 56 7.06 8.52 1.29
CA GLY A 56 7.56 9.61 0.45
C GLY A 56 7.42 9.41 -1.05
N GLU A 57 6.87 8.28 -1.48
CA GLU A 57 6.64 7.93 -2.89
C GLU A 57 5.14 7.96 -3.18
N VAL A 58 4.77 8.00 -4.45
CA VAL A 58 3.38 7.87 -4.92
C VAL A 58 3.33 6.97 -6.15
N VAL A 59 2.16 6.42 -6.47
CA VAL A 59 1.98 5.56 -7.65
C VAL A 59 2.39 6.26 -8.94
N ALA A 60 2.21 7.59 -9.03
CA ALA A 60 2.63 8.40 -10.18
C ALA A 60 4.14 8.34 -10.46
N ASP A 61 5.00 8.06 -9.46
CA ASP A 61 6.45 7.93 -9.67
C ASP A 61 6.83 6.68 -10.49
N TYR A 62 5.92 5.71 -10.59
CA TYR A 62 6.17 4.40 -11.21
C TYR A 62 5.50 4.23 -12.58
N VAL A 63 4.56 5.10 -12.93
CA VAL A 63 3.78 5.00 -14.16
C VAL A 63 4.38 5.96 -15.22
N PRO A 64 4.64 5.50 -16.46
CA PRO A 64 4.38 4.15 -16.97
C PRO A 64 5.56 3.17 -16.83
N ASP A 65 6.79 3.68 -16.72
CA ASP A 65 8.00 2.89 -17.06
C ASP A 65 8.21 1.68 -16.15
N TYR A 66 8.08 1.84 -14.83
CA TYR A 66 8.27 0.73 -13.90
C TYR A 66 7.15 -0.30 -14.00
N VAL A 67 5.91 0.14 -14.23
CA VAL A 67 4.78 -0.77 -14.46
C VAL A 67 5.01 -1.58 -15.73
N GLN A 68 5.49 -0.97 -16.81
CA GLN A 68 5.81 -1.70 -18.05
C GLN A 68 6.97 -2.69 -17.86
N ALA A 69 7.98 -2.32 -17.09
CA ALA A 69 9.07 -3.23 -16.75
C ALA A 69 8.56 -4.47 -15.98
N LEU A 70 7.67 -4.29 -15.00
CA LEU A 70 7.04 -5.40 -14.29
C LEU A 70 6.12 -6.23 -15.19
N ALA A 71 5.29 -5.58 -16.01
CA ALA A 71 4.37 -6.26 -16.93
C ALA A 71 5.12 -7.14 -17.95
N SER A 72 6.33 -6.73 -18.36
CA SER A 72 7.18 -7.52 -19.26
C SER A 72 7.61 -8.88 -18.69
N LEU A 73 7.44 -9.10 -17.38
CA LEU A 73 7.67 -10.39 -16.71
C LEU A 73 6.48 -11.36 -16.86
N GLY A 74 5.42 -10.98 -17.57
CA GLY A 74 4.24 -11.82 -17.79
C GLY A 74 3.27 -11.80 -16.61
N VAL A 75 3.08 -10.64 -15.98
CA VAL A 75 2.11 -10.43 -14.89
C VAL A 75 1.24 -9.20 -15.15
N ASN A 76 0.01 -9.21 -14.64
CA ASN A 76 -0.74 -7.97 -14.43
C ASN A 76 -0.11 -7.20 -13.26
N VAL A 77 -0.26 -5.88 -13.26
CA VAL A 77 0.33 -5.03 -12.21
C VAL A 77 -0.74 -4.13 -11.62
N PHE A 78 -0.91 -4.22 -10.32
CA PHE A 78 -1.74 -3.30 -9.55
C PHE A 78 -0.84 -2.51 -8.59
N MET A 79 -0.78 -1.19 -8.76
CA MET A 79 -0.03 -0.28 -7.90
C MET A 79 -1.02 0.31 -6.89
N ALA A 80 -0.91 -0.11 -5.63
CA ALA A 80 -1.75 0.38 -4.56
C ALA A 80 -1.27 1.77 -4.10
N GLU A 81 -2.21 2.72 -4.02
CA GLU A 81 -1.99 4.05 -3.47
C GLU A 81 -2.54 4.13 -2.05
N TYR A 82 -1.97 4.99 -1.20
CA TYR A 82 -2.39 5.12 0.20
C TYR A 82 -3.32 6.29 0.46
N ARG A 83 -4.14 6.18 1.52
CA ARG A 83 -4.88 7.33 2.04
C ARG A 83 -3.93 8.48 2.36
N GLY A 84 -4.27 9.68 1.89
CA GLY A 84 -3.45 10.88 1.98
C GLY A 84 -2.34 11.03 0.91
N TYR A 85 -2.08 10.02 0.08
CA TYR A 85 -1.06 10.03 -0.97
C TYR A 85 -1.68 10.07 -2.37
N GLY A 86 -0.96 10.59 -3.37
CA GLY A 86 -1.35 10.43 -4.78
C GLY A 86 -2.65 11.13 -5.17
N GLY A 87 -3.13 12.06 -4.34
CA GLY A 87 -4.46 12.66 -4.46
C GLY A 87 -5.61 11.81 -3.89
N SER A 88 -5.31 10.67 -3.26
CA SER A 88 -6.26 9.88 -2.48
C SER A 88 -6.80 10.65 -1.28
N GLY A 89 -8.01 10.31 -0.84
CA GLY A 89 -8.62 10.91 0.33
C GLY A 89 -8.00 10.46 1.65
N GLY A 90 -8.52 10.97 2.76
CA GLY A 90 -8.15 10.53 4.11
C GLY A 90 -6.80 11.07 4.61
N GLN A 91 -6.28 10.43 5.66
CA GLN A 91 -5.01 10.76 6.32
C GLN A 91 -4.22 9.49 6.55
N PRO A 92 -2.88 9.52 6.51
CA PRO A 92 -2.06 8.31 6.57
C PRO A 92 -1.90 7.76 7.99
N TYR A 93 -3.02 7.41 8.62
CA TYR A 93 -3.06 6.69 9.89
C TYR A 93 -2.66 5.23 9.65
N LEU A 94 -1.60 4.75 10.32
CA LEU A 94 -1.02 3.44 10.06
C LEU A 94 -2.05 2.30 10.23
N GLY A 95 -2.88 2.36 11.27
CA GLY A 95 -3.92 1.35 11.47
C GLY A 95 -4.92 1.30 10.32
N GLN A 96 -5.32 2.46 9.81
CA GLN A 96 -6.22 2.54 8.66
C GLN A 96 -5.56 2.13 7.33
N LEU A 97 -4.26 2.42 7.12
CA LEU A 97 -3.52 1.89 5.97
C LEU A 97 -3.51 0.35 5.96
N LEU A 98 -3.36 -0.27 7.13
CA LEU A 98 -3.43 -1.72 7.27
C LEU A 98 -4.85 -2.24 7.01
N ASP A 99 -5.87 -1.57 7.54
CA ASP A 99 -7.27 -1.95 7.29
C ASP A 99 -7.61 -1.90 5.79
N ASP A 100 -7.11 -0.90 5.05
CA ASP A 100 -7.33 -0.72 3.61
C ASP A 100 -6.86 -1.90 2.76
N VAL A 101 -5.94 -2.73 3.26
CA VAL A 101 -5.47 -3.92 2.56
C VAL A 101 -6.63 -4.86 2.22
N ALA A 102 -7.58 -5.03 3.14
CA ALA A 102 -8.76 -5.85 2.89
C ALA A 102 -9.72 -5.21 1.87
N ASP A 103 -9.79 -3.87 1.81
CA ASP A 103 -10.58 -3.16 0.81
C ASP A 103 -9.95 -3.30 -0.60
N LEU A 104 -8.63 -3.18 -0.71
CA LEU A 104 -7.88 -3.41 -1.95
C LEU A 104 -8.03 -4.86 -2.44
N ARG A 105 -7.95 -5.83 -1.52
CA ARG A 105 -8.16 -7.25 -1.84
C ARG A 105 -9.58 -7.51 -2.34
N ALA A 106 -10.58 -6.93 -1.68
CA ALA A 106 -11.97 -7.05 -2.08
C ALA A 106 -12.23 -6.41 -3.46
N HIS A 107 -11.61 -5.25 -3.74
CA HIS A 107 -11.69 -4.58 -5.03
C HIS A 107 -11.12 -5.43 -6.17
N LEU A 108 -9.96 -6.07 -5.96
CA LEU A 108 -9.36 -6.93 -6.98
C LEU A 108 -10.15 -8.23 -7.18
N GLY A 109 -10.74 -8.79 -6.12
CA GLY A 109 -11.53 -10.02 -6.20
C GLY A 109 -10.74 -11.24 -6.71
N LEU A 110 -9.40 -11.18 -6.64
CA LEU A 110 -8.52 -12.24 -7.13
C LEU A 110 -8.34 -13.33 -6.07
N ALA A 111 -8.22 -14.57 -6.53
CA ALA A 111 -7.79 -15.66 -5.67
C ALA A 111 -6.35 -15.44 -5.20
N GLY A 112 -6.04 -15.79 -3.95
CA GLY A 112 -4.69 -15.65 -3.41
C GLY A 112 -3.64 -16.38 -4.26
N ALA A 113 -3.95 -17.59 -4.72
CA ALA A 113 -3.06 -18.38 -5.60
C ALA A 113 -2.77 -17.71 -6.96
N ARG A 114 -3.43 -16.58 -7.26
CA ARG A 114 -3.24 -15.77 -8.46
C ARG A 114 -2.64 -14.38 -8.18
N THR A 115 -2.26 -14.13 -6.94
CA THR A 115 -1.85 -12.82 -6.44
C THR A 115 -0.45 -12.92 -5.84
N LEU A 116 0.47 -12.10 -6.34
CA LEU A 116 1.77 -11.83 -5.75
C LEU A 116 1.68 -10.48 -5.04
N VAL A 117 2.13 -10.39 -3.79
CA VAL A 117 2.20 -9.11 -3.08
C VAL A 117 3.64 -8.67 -2.93
N TYR A 118 3.92 -7.43 -3.28
CA TYR A 118 5.24 -6.84 -3.24
C TYR A 118 5.18 -5.55 -2.41
N GLY A 119 5.84 -5.52 -1.24
CA GLY A 119 6.02 -4.31 -0.46
C GLY A 119 7.45 -3.80 -0.42
N ARG A 120 7.63 -2.51 -0.68
CA ARG A 120 8.92 -1.81 -0.60
C ARG A 120 8.97 -0.87 0.60
N SER A 121 10.02 -0.95 1.42
CA SER A 121 10.21 -0.07 2.59
C SER A 121 8.96 -0.09 3.47
N VAL A 122 8.31 1.05 3.74
CA VAL A 122 7.04 1.13 4.48
C VAL A 122 5.92 0.29 3.85
N GLY A 123 5.91 0.14 2.53
CA GLY A 123 5.03 -0.76 1.79
C GLY A 123 5.08 -2.22 2.24
N SER A 124 6.19 -2.65 2.86
CA SER A 124 6.32 -4.00 3.41
C SER A 124 5.27 -4.32 4.47
N MET A 125 4.84 -3.33 5.26
CA MET A 125 3.84 -3.55 6.30
C MET A 125 2.49 -3.99 5.72
N MET A 126 2.05 -3.35 4.62
CA MET A 126 0.80 -3.68 3.94
C MET A 126 0.90 -5.01 3.16
N ALA A 127 2.04 -5.29 2.55
CA ALA A 127 2.28 -6.58 1.90
C ALA A 127 2.26 -7.75 2.90
N ILE A 128 2.85 -7.56 4.10
CA ILE A 128 2.82 -8.54 5.19
C ILE A 128 1.40 -8.71 5.73
N GLU A 129 0.65 -7.62 5.92
CA GLU A 129 -0.75 -7.66 6.35
C GLU A 129 -1.62 -8.49 5.39
N TRP A 130 -1.44 -8.32 4.07
CA TRP A 130 -2.14 -9.14 3.09
C TRP A 130 -1.75 -10.62 3.23
N ALA A 131 -0.45 -10.92 3.29
CA ALA A 131 0.02 -12.30 3.40
C ALA A 131 -0.42 -12.98 4.71
N ALA A 132 -0.50 -12.25 5.80
CA ALA A 132 -0.98 -12.76 7.08
C ALA A 132 -2.48 -13.09 7.04
N THR A 133 -3.26 -12.36 6.25
CA THR A 133 -4.72 -12.52 6.13
C THR A 133 -5.15 -13.35 4.91
N ASP A 134 -4.22 -13.73 4.05
CA ASP A 134 -4.40 -14.64 2.91
C ASP A 134 -3.18 -15.58 2.78
N PRO A 135 -3.17 -16.72 3.49
CA PRO A 135 -2.07 -17.68 3.39
C PRO A 135 -2.02 -18.41 2.04
N THR A 136 -2.97 -18.15 1.12
CA THR A 136 -3.02 -18.79 -0.20
C THR A 136 -2.30 -18.00 -1.29
N LEU A 137 -1.70 -16.84 -0.95
CA LEU A 137 -0.96 -16.01 -1.89
C LEU A 137 0.09 -16.79 -2.68
N ALA A 138 0.21 -16.47 -3.97
CA ALA A 138 1.22 -17.07 -4.84
C ALA A 138 2.66 -16.70 -4.41
N GLY A 139 2.83 -15.60 -3.67
CA GLY A 139 4.13 -15.18 -3.17
C GLY A 139 4.11 -13.80 -2.50
N LEU A 140 5.11 -13.57 -1.66
CA LEU A 140 5.40 -12.32 -0.97
C LEU A 140 6.82 -11.87 -1.33
N ILE A 141 6.96 -10.62 -1.80
CA ILE A 141 8.22 -9.98 -2.11
C ILE A 141 8.40 -8.80 -1.16
N LEU A 142 9.54 -8.73 -0.46
CA LEU A 142 9.90 -7.63 0.42
C LEU A 142 11.18 -6.98 -0.08
N GLU A 143 11.10 -5.71 -0.51
CA GLU A 143 12.29 -4.92 -0.85
C GLU A 143 12.59 -3.92 0.26
N SER A 144 13.79 -4.00 0.85
CA SER A 144 14.22 -3.08 1.91
C SER A 144 13.20 -2.93 3.05
N GLY A 145 12.53 -4.04 3.40
CA GLY A 145 11.38 -4.05 4.30
C GLY A 145 11.71 -3.62 5.73
N ILE A 146 10.67 -3.14 6.42
CA ILE A 146 10.76 -2.76 7.83
C ILE A 146 10.79 -4.01 8.70
N ALA A 147 11.91 -4.24 9.39
CA ALA A 147 12.06 -5.35 10.32
C ALA A 147 11.27 -5.15 11.62
N ASP A 148 11.27 -3.93 12.16
CA ASP A 148 10.49 -3.55 13.35
C ASP A 148 9.82 -2.17 13.13
N PRO A 149 8.48 -2.12 13.00
CA PRO A 149 7.73 -0.87 12.89
C PRO A 149 7.91 0.05 14.11
N LEU A 150 8.06 -0.51 15.31
CA LEU A 150 8.20 0.26 16.54
C LEU A 150 9.54 0.98 16.58
N GLU A 151 10.64 0.34 16.19
CA GLU A 151 11.94 1.01 16.04
C GLU A 151 11.85 2.21 15.10
N ARG A 152 11.17 2.04 13.96
CA ARG A 152 11.03 3.10 12.96
C ARG A 152 10.19 4.28 13.44
N ILE A 153 9.08 4.01 14.12
CA ILE A 153 8.23 5.04 14.71
C ILE A 153 9.00 5.79 15.81
N ARG A 154 9.78 5.07 16.64
CA ARG A 154 10.57 5.64 17.73
C ARG A 154 11.68 6.60 17.28
N LEU A 155 12.15 6.50 16.03
CA LEU A 155 13.08 7.49 15.46
C LEU A 155 12.45 8.88 15.33
N ARG A 156 11.12 9.00 15.37
CA ARG A 156 10.38 10.24 15.13
C ARG A 156 9.50 10.66 16.31
N ILE A 157 9.19 9.74 17.21
CA ILE A 157 8.19 9.91 18.27
C ILE A 157 8.64 9.22 19.55
N HIS A 158 8.60 9.95 20.66
CA HIS A 158 8.82 9.39 21.97
C HIS A 158 7.52 8.82 22.55
N PRO A 159 7.52 7.64 23.22
CA PRO A 159 6.29 7.04 23.77
C PRO A 159 5.49 7.97 24.69
N SER A 160 6.17 8.84 25.44
CA SER A 160 5.55 9.85 26.31
C SER A 160 4.70 10.89 25.55
N GLU A 161 4.92 11.05 24.24
CA GLU A 161 4.15 11.98 23.40
C GLU A 161 2.82 11.39 22.90
N LEU A 162 2.64 10.08 23.01
CA LEU A 162 1.41 9.41 22.53
C LEU A 162 0.28 9.41 23.56
N GLY A 163 0.53 9.94 24.76
CA GLY A 163 -0.39 9.86 25.89
C GLY A 163 -0.43 8.46 26.51
N SER A 164 -0.65 8.41 27.82
CA SER A 164 -0.91 7.17 28.57
C SER A 164 -2.34 6.69 28.37
#